data_AF-A0A800AGA4-F1
#
_entry.id   AF-A0A800AGA4-F1
#
_cell.length_a   1.000
_cell.length_b   1.000
_cell.length_c   1.000
_cell.angle_alpha   90.00
_cell.angle_beta   90.00
_cell.angle_gamma   90.00
#
_symmetry.space_group_name_H-M   'P 1'
#
loop_
_entity.id
_entity.type
_entity.pdbx_description
1 polymer ?
#
loop_
_entity_poly.entity_id
_entity_poly.type
_entity_poly.pdbx_seq_one_letter_code
_entity_poly.pdbx_strand_id
1 'polypeptide(L)'
;MNKIESYMTEICTKIKERYPEAVIKPSMKSYDTADATIDIYLPYEVDEDFKSEIGEREIEILLEDDLFILTFWFDTEQSWQWLMAQRGQIEQAASTA
;
A
#
# COMPACT_ATOMS: atom_id res chain seq x y z
N MET A 1 -13.20 3.69 14.72
CA MET A 1 -12.57 3.60 13.40
C MET A 1 -13.58 4.13 12.41
N ASN A 2 -13.20 5.13 11.60
CA ASN A 2 -14.10 5.59 10.54
C ASN A 2 -14.17 4.51 9.42
N LYS A 3 -15.13 4.64 8.49
CA LYS A 3 -15.32 3.62 7.44
C LYS A 3 -14.08 3.46 6.55
N ILE A 4 -13.47 4.57 6.14
CA ILE A 4 -12.28 4.55 5.27
C ILE A 4 -11.09 3.85 5.93
N GLU A 5 -10.81 4.10 7.21
CA GLU A 5 -9.79 3.39 7.99
C GLU A 5 -10.07 1.87 8.05
N SER A 6 -11.36 1.50 8.12
CA SER A 6 -11.77 0.09 8.15
C SER A 6 -11.49 -0.59 6.81
N TYR A 7 -11.85 0.05 5.70
CA TYR A 7 -11.55 -0.46 4.35
C TYR A 7 -10.06 -0.49 4.04
N MET A 8 -9.31 0.55 4.44
CA MET A 8 -7.85 0.52 4.30
C MET A 8 -7.24 -0.63 5.10
N THR A 9 -7.73 -0.89 6.32
CA THR A 9 -7.27 -2.00 7.15
C THR A 9 -7.58 -3.34 6.49
N GLU A 10 -8.77 -3.51 5.93
CA GLU A 10 -9.19 -4.69 5.16
C GLU A 10 -8.24 -4.94 3.98
N ILE A 11 -8.04 -3.94 3.11
CA ILE A 11 -7.15 -4.03 1.95
C ILE A 11 -5.72 -4.35 2.38
N CYS A 12 -5.17 -3.62 3.36
CA CYS A 12 -3.83 -3.87 3.88
C CYS A 12 -3.66 -5.29 4.43
N THR A 13 -4.67 -5.79 5.15
CA THR A 13 -4.66 -7.14 5.73
C THR A 13 -4.63 -8.19 4.63
N LYS A 14 -5.51 -8.08 3.64
CA LYS A 14 -5.58 -9.00 2.50
C LYS A 14 -4.24 -9.06 1.73
N ILE A 15 -3.63 -7.91 1.48
CA ILE A 15 -2.30 -7.83 0.85
C ILE A 15 -1.25 -8.50 1.72
N LYS A 16 -1.24 -8.28 3.04
CA LYS A 16 -0.28 -8.90 3.96
C LYS A 16 -0.45 -10.41 4.11
N GLU A 17 -1.67 -10.91 4.03
CA GLU A 17 -1.93 -12.35 4.04
C GLU A 17 -1.34 -13.04 2.80
N ARG A 18 -1.45 -12.38 1.63
CA ARG A 18 -0.88 -12.89 0.37
C ARG A 18 0.62 -12.67 0.26
N TYR A 19 1.10 -11.51 0.73
CA TYR A 19 2.49 -11.06 0.66
C TYR A 19 2.96 -10.51 2.02
N PRO A 20 3.34 -11.40 2.96
CA PRO A 20 3.76 -11.01 4.31
C PRO A 20 4.91 -9.99 4.35
N GLU A 21 5.81 -10.03 3.37
CA GLU A 21 6.98 -9.16 3.21
C GLU A 21 6.68 -7.80 2.58
N ALA A 22 5.47 -7.59 2.03
CA ALA A 22 5.09 -6.31 1.42
C ALA A 22 5.27 -5.18 2.42
N VAL A 23 5.98 -4.11 2.05
CA VAL A 23 5.93 -2.89 2.85
C VAL A 23 4.73 -2.09 2.40
N ILE A 24 3.78 -1.86 3.30
CA ILE A 24 2.53 -1.17 3.01
C ILE A 24 2.49 0.14 3.79
N LYS A 25 2.13 1.22 3.11
CA LYS A 25 2.01 2.55 3.70
C LYS A 25 0.63 3.13 3.42
N PRO A 26 -0.33 2.92 4.32
CA PRO A 26 -1.61 3.62 4.24
C PRO A 26 -1.41 5.11 4.52
N SER A 27 -2.10 5.95 3.74
CA SER A 27 -2.12 7.40 3.93
C SER A 27 -3.52 7.94 3.74
N MET A 28 -3.93 8.82 4.65
CA MET A 28 -5.09 9.70 4.46
C MET A 28 -4.74 10.93 3.60
N LYS A 29 -3.55 10.96 2.97
CA LYS A 29 -3.22 12.01 2.01
C LYS A 29 -4.11 11.81 0.78
N SER A 30 -5.04 12.74 0.63
CA SER A 30 -5.81 12.85 -0.60
C SER A 30 -4.88 13.30 -1.73
N TYR A 31 -4.76 12.48 -2.78
CA TYR A 31 -4.51 13.05 -4.11
C TYR A 31 -5.79 13.78 -4.54
N ASP A 32 -5.71 14.64 -5.57
CA ASP A 32 -6.84 15.48 -5.99
C ASP A 32 -8.18 14.72 -6.18
N THR A 33 -8.13 13.40 -6.41
CA THR A 33 -9.29 12.55 -6.62
C THR A 33 -9.55 11.49 -5.55
N ALA A 34 -8.57 11.08 -4.74
CA ALA A 34 -8.71 9.95 -3.81
C ALA A 34 -8.85 10.42 -2.36
N ASP A 35 -9.70 9.77 -1.57
CA ASP A 35 -9.88 10.04 -0.14
C ASP A 35 -8.75 9.45 0.70
N ALA A 36 -8.16 8.33 0.24
CA ALA A 36 -7.01 7.71 0.84
C ALA A 36 -6.19 6.92 -0.17
N THR A 37 -4.92 6.66 0.17
CA THR A 37 -4.03 5.86 -0.65
C THR A 37 -3.29 4.81 0.15
N ILE A 38 -2.85 3.77 -0.55
CA ILE A 38 -2.06 2.69 0.03
C ILE A 38 -0.88 2.44 -0.90
N ASP A 39 0.31 2.87 -0.50
CA ASP A 39 1.53 2.59 -1.26
C ASP A 39 2.04 1.19 -0.89
N ILE A 40 2.34 0.38 -1.90
CA ILE A 40 2.72 -1.02 -1.74
C ILE A 40 4.07 -1.25 -2.42
N TYR A 41 5.06 -1.66 -1.62
CA TYR A 41 6.41 -1.97 -2.08
C TYR A 41 6.67 -3.47 -1.91
N LEU A 42 7.05 -4.13 -3.00
CA LEU A 42 7.29 -5.57 -3.08
C LEU A 42 8.59 -5.87 -3.83
N PRO A 43 9.46 -6.76 -3.32
CA PRO A 43 10.75 -7.06 -3.96
C PRO A 43 10.64 -8.05 -5.14
N TYR A 44 9.43 -8.28 -5.65
CA TYR A 44 9.15 -9.18 -6.76
C TYR A 44 7.83 -8.80 -7.44
N GLU A 45 7.59 -9.37 -8.62
CA GLU A 45 6.38 -9.14 -9.39
C GLU A 45 5.12 -9.63 -8.66
N VAL A 46 4.06 -8.84 -8.76
CA VAL A 46 2.78 -9.12 -8.14
C VAL A 46 1.93 -9.94 -9.10
N ASP A 47 1.11 -10.81 -8.54
CA ASP A 47 0.08 -11.54 -9.25
C ASP A 47 -0.98 -10.56 -9.78
N GLU A 48 -1.10 -10.45 -11.10
CA GLU A 48 -2.01 -9.50 -11.76
C GLU A 48 -3.50 -9.83 -11.50
N ASP A 49 -3.83 -11.12 -11.28
CA ASP A 49 -5.19 -11.51 -10.90
C ASP A 49 -5.51 -10.99 -9.49
N PHE A 50 -4.54 -11.07 -8.57
CA PHE A 50 -4.71 -10.53 -7.22
C PHE A 50 -4.79 -9.00 -7.20
N LYS A 51 -4.01 -8.30 -8.03
CA LYS A 51 -4.15 -6.85 -8.20
C LYS A 51 -5.55 -6.48 -8.69
N SER A 52 -6.07 -7.24 -9.66
CA SER A 52 -7.41 -7.03 -10.19
C SER A 52 -8.47 -7.22 -9.11
N GLU A 53 -8.33 -8.25 -8.27
CA GLU A 53 -9.22 -8.50 -7.12
C GLU A 53 -9.23 -7.35 -6.11
N ILE A 54 -8.06 -6.73 -5.84
CA ILE A 54 -7.99 -5.54 -4.98
C ILE A 54 -8.68 -4.35 -5.66
N GLY A 55 -8.45 -4.13 -6.96
CA GLY A 55 -9.11 -3.06 -7.71
C GLY A 55 -10.63 -3.21 -7.79
N GLU A 56 -11.14 -4.43 -7.95
CA GLU A 56 -12.57 -4.71 -7.88
C GLU A 56 -13.15 -4.31 -6.52
N ARG A 57 -12.46 -4.63 -5.43
CA ARG A 57 -12.89 -4.24 -4.09
C ARG A 57 -12.87 -2.72 -3.88
N GLU A 58 -11.87 -2.02 -4.41
CA GLU A 58 -11.81 -0.55 -4.39
C GLU A 58 -13.02 0.08 -5.10
N ILE A 59 -13.42 -0.48 -6.25
CA ILE A 59 -14.61 -0.05 -7.00
C ILE A 59 -15.88 -0.30 -6.19
N GLU A 60 -16.02 -1.47 -5.56
CA GLU A 60 -17.16 -1.76 -4.69
C GLU A 60 -17.29 -0.74 -3.56
N ILE A 61 -16.18 -0.42 -2.87
CA ILE A 61 -16.15 0.58 -1.79
C ILE A 61 -16.61 1.95 -2.29
N LEU A 62 -16.14 2.37 -3.47
CA LEU A 62 -16.56 3.61 -4.10
C LEU A 62 -18.08 3.62 -4.36
N LEU A 63 -18.64 2.52 -4.85
CA LEU A 63 -20.08 2.42 -5.15
C LEU A 63 -20.95 2.31 -3.89
N GLU A 64 -20.46 1.65 -2.84
CA GLU A 64 -21.20 1.42 -1.59
C GLU A 64 -21.25 2.66 -0.69
N ASP A 65 -20.13 3.39 -0.60
CA ASP A 65 -19.93 4.41 0.42
C ASP A 65 -19.40 5.75 -0.11
N ASP A 66 -19.21 5.90 -1.44
CA ASP A 66 -18.65 7.11 -2.07
C ASP A 66 -17.26 7.46 -1.52
N LEU A 67 -16.46 6.43 -1.22
CA LEU A 67 -15.08 6.55 -0.73
C LEU A 67 -14.12 6.03 -1.78
N PHE A 68 -13.20 6.88 -2.23
CA PHE A 68 -12.19 6.49 -3.21
C PHE A 68 -10.85 6.17 -2.52
N ILE A 69 -10.57 4.87 -2.35
CA ILE A 69 -9.27 4.36 -1.92
C ILE A 69 -8.48 3.92 -3.14
N LEU A 70 -7.21 4.33 -3.22
CA LEU A 70 -6.34 4.00 -4.36
C LEU A 70 -5.06 3.29 -3.90
N THR A 71 -4.81 2.08 -4.42
CA THR A 71 -3.54 1.37 -4.23
C THR A 71 -2.50 1.72 -5.29
N PHE A 72 -1.27 1.99 -4.85
CA PHE A 72 -0.11 2.18 -5.71
C PHE A 72 0.85 1.01 -5.57
N TRP A 73 0.96 0.20 -6.62
CA TRP A 73 1.86 -0.95 -6.69
C TRP A 73 3.17 -0.53 -7.37
N PHE A 74 4.22 -0.35 -6.57
CA PHE A 74 5.53 0.03 -7.09
C PHE A 74 6.21 -1.19 -7.73
N ASP A 75 6.91 -0.97 -8.84
CA ASP A 75 7.68 -2.04 -9.48
C ASP A 75 8.84 -2.53 -8.58
N THR A 76 9.39 -3.69 -8.94
CA THR A 76 10.46 -4.34 -8.17
C THR A 76 11.69 -3.44 -8.00
N GLU A 77 12.06 -2.68 -9.03
CA GLU A 77 13.24 -1.82 -8.99
C GLU A 77 13.02 -0.64 -8.03
N GLN A 78 11.88 0.05 -8.14
CA GLN A 78 11.49 1.14 -7.26
C GLN A 78 11.36 0.66 -5.81
N SER A 79 10.76 -0.52 -5.62
CA SER A 79 10.65 -1.15 -4.31
C SER A 79 12.01 -1.45 -3.70
N TRP A 80 12.94 -1.98 -4.50
CA TRP A 80 14.31 -2.25 -4.03
C TRP A 80 15.09 -0.98 -3.70
N GLN A 81 15.03 0.04 -4.56
CA GLN A 81 15.66 1.34 -4.32
C GLN A 81 15.15 1.97 -3.02
N TRP A 82 13.84 1.90 -2.79
CA TRP A 82 13.22 2.42 -1.57
C TRP A 82 13.67 1.66 -0.31
N LEU A 83 13.67 0.32 -0.35
CA LEU A 83 14.12 -0.52 0.76
C LEU A 83 15.61 -0.28 1.09
N MET A 84 16.46 -0.13 0.07
CA MET A 84 17.88 0.16 0.28
C MET A 84 18.11 1.55 0.87
N ALA A 85 17.35 2.56 0.42
CA ALA A 85 17.42 3.90 0.99
C ALA A 85 17.02 3.91 2.48
N GLN A 86 15.98 3.18 2.86
CA GLN A 86 15.60 3.01 4.27
C GLN A 86 16.67 2.33 5.10
N ARG A 87 17.26 1.24 4.58
CA ARG A 87 18.34 0.55 5.26
C ARG A 87 19.53 1.47 5.53
N GLY A 88 19.94 2.27 4.55
CA GLY A 88 21.01 3.26 4.73
C GLY A 88 20.71 4.30 5.81
N GLN A 89 19.46 4.74 5.94
CA GLN A 89 19.04 5.68 7.00
C GLN A 89 19.12 5.04 8.39
N ILE A 90 18.70 3.78 8.52
CA ILE A 90 18.76 3.03 9.79
C ILE A 90 20.21 2.82 10.23
N GLU A 91 21.07 2.41 9.30
CA GLU A 91 22.50 2.19 9.58
C GLU A 91 23.20 3.50 10.00
N GLN A 92 22.87 4.63 9.37
CA GLN A 92 23.36 5.94 9.78
C GLN A 92 22.88 6.32 11.19
N ALA A 93 21.58 6.18 11.47
CA ALA A 93 21.01 6.51 12.78
C ALA A 93 21.65 5.68 13.90
N ALA A 94 21.90 4.39 13.66
CA ALA A 94 22.56 3.49 14.61
C ALA A 94 24.04 3.83 14.85
N SER A 95 24.73 4.41 13.86
CA SER A 95 26.12 4.85 14.01
C SER A 95 26.31 6.15 14.81
N THR A 96 25.22 6.91 14.99
CA THR A 96 25.19 8.20 15.70
C THR A 96 24.57 8.13 17.10
N ALA A 97 24.10 6.95 17.53
CA ALA A 97 23.51 6.69 18.85
C ALA A 97 24.54 6.04 19.79
#